data_AF-A0A840N6R3-F1
#
_entry.id   AF-A0A840N6R3-F1
#
_cell.length_a   1.000
_cell.length_b   1.000
_cell.length_c   1.000
_cell.angle_alpha   90.00
_cell.angle_beta   90.00
_cell.angle_gamma   90.00
#
_symmetry.space_group_name_H-M   'P 1'
#
loop_
_entity.id
_entity.type
_entity.pdbx_description
1 polymer ?
#
loop_
_entity_poly.entity_id
_entity_poly.type
_entity_poly.pdbx_seq_one_letter_code
_entity_poly.pdbx_strand_id
1 'polypeptide(L)'
;MRRAFVGLLIVLNHTVALAQDAAPKSVKTLKIQKSSPETTALYEIDPDGSVKIDWDVVETLASSKADRTMSPVAEVMLAIRDRKWKPMR
;
A
#
# COMPACT_ATOMS: atom_id res chain seq x y z
N MET A 1 52.89 26.81 29.42
CA MET A 1 51.50 26.55 29.85
C MET A 1 50.54 26.91 28.72
N ARG A 2 49.59 26.01 28.43
CA ARG A 2 48.19 26.21 27.98
C ARG A 2 47.85 27.49 27.18
N ARG A 3 47.56 27.32 25.88
CA ARG A 3 46.21 27.31 25.25
C ARG A 3 45.61 28.70 25.00
N ALA A 4 45.32 28.99 23.74
CA ALA A 4 43.97 29.38 23.30
C ALA A 4 43.82 29.14 21.79
N PHE A 5 42.63 28.70 21.42
CA PHE A 5 42.22 28.12 20.14
C PHE A 5 41.33 29.12 19.39
N VAL A 6 40.96 28.74 18.16
CA VAL A 6 39.75 29.08 17.39
C VAL A 6 39.92 30.14 16.29
N GLY A 7 39.65 29.69 15.05
CA GLY A 7 39.41 30.57 13.92
C GLY A 7 39.01 29.84 12.63
N LEU A 8 37.71 29.62 12.48
CA LEU A 8 36.93 29.70 11.24
C LEU A 8 36.87 28.50 10.26
N LEU A 9 35.62 28.01 10.10
CA LEU A 9 35.10 27.02 9.16
C LEU A 9 34.84 27.67 7.78
N ILE A 10 35.20 27.00 6.68
CA ILE A 10 34.72 27.35 5.33
C ILE A 10 34.19 26.09 4.63
N VAL A 11 32.90 26.13 4.32
CA VAL A 11 32.13 25.13 3.55
C VAL A 11 32.22 25.51 2.07
N LEU A 12 32.75 24.64 1.20
CA LEU A 12 32.66 24.79 -0.26
C LEU A 12 31.74 23.72 -0.86
N ASN A 13 30.53 24.14 -1.21
CA ASN A 13 29.56 23.44 -2.04
C ASN A 13 30.11 23.23 -3.46
N HIS A 14 30.18 21.99 -3.96
CA HIS A 14 30.37 21.70 -5.38
C HIS A 14 29.26 20.80 -5.90
N THR A 15 28.20 21.47 -6.35
CA THR A 15 27.45 21.24 -7.60
C THR A 15 27.24 19.80 -8.06
N VAL A 16 25.97 19.38 -7.98
CA VAL A 16 25.37 18.25 -8.69
C VAL A 16 25.64 18.36 -10.19
N ALA A 17 26.39 17.42 -10.76
CA ALA A 17 26.54 17.27 -12.21
C ALA A 17 25.48 16.27 -12.72
N LEU A 18 24.41 16.81 -13.30
CA LEU A 18 23.39 16.10 -14.09
C LEU A 18 23.77 16.14 -15.56
N ALA A 19 23.95 14.99 -16.21
CA ALA A 19 24.05 14.79 -17.66
C ALA A 19 24.40 13.31 -17.92
N GLN A 20 23.87 12.53 -18.88
CA GLN A 20 23.25 12.86 -20.16
C GLN A 20 22.63 11.58 -20.78
N ASP A 21 21.53 11.79 -21.53
CA ASP A 21 21.09 11.04 -22.72
C ASP A 21 21.10 9.51 -22.73
N ALA A 22 20.00 8.92 -22.25
CA ALA A 22 19.52 7.64 -22.76
C ALA A 22 18.31 7.90 -23.66
N ALA A 23 18.47 7.72 -24.98
CA ALA A 23 17.37 7.73 -25.92
C ALA A 23 16.20 6.87 -25.39
N PRO A 24 14.95 7.38 -25.37
CA PRO A 24 13.87 6.70 -24.69
C PRO A 24 13.57 5.37 -25.39
N LYS A 25 13.90 4.25 -24.74
CA LYS A 25 13.47 2.92 -25.18
C LYS A 25 11.95 2.93 -25.32
N SER A 26 11.43 2.37 -26.42
CA SER A 26 9.99 2.17 -26.60
C SER A 26 9.47 1.23 -25.51
N VAL A 27 8.83 1.80 -24.50
CA VAL A 27 8.19 1.05 -23.41
C VAL A 27 6.77 0.74 -23.81
N LYS A 28 6.42 -0.55 -23.93
CA LYS A 28 5.02 -0.97 -24.03
C LYS A 28 4.37 -0.74 -22.67
N THR A 29 3.53 0.28 -22.56
CA THR A 29 2.75 0.54 -21.35
C THR A 29 1.44 -0.24 -21.41
N LEU A 30 1.17 -1.03 -20.37
CA LEU A 30 -0.15 -1.59 -20.15
C LEU A 30 -0.99 -0.55 -19.40
N LYS A 31 -2.17 -0.23 -19.93
CA LYS A 31 -3.11 0.66 -19.24
C LYS A 31 -3.63 -0.08 -18.01
N ILE A 32 -3.16 0.32 -16.83
CA ILE A 32 -3.73 -0.14 -15.57
C ILE A 32 -5.15 0.41 -15.52
N GLN A 33 -6.14 -0.48 -15.64
CA GLN A 33 -7.50 -0.11 -15.28
C GLN A 33 -7.48 0.09 -13.77
N LYS A 34 -7.60 1.35 -13.34
CA LYS A 34 -7.79 1.68 -11.93
C LYS A 34 -9.06 0.94 -11.52
N SER A 35 -8.94 0.00 -10.58
CA SER A 35 -10.10 -0.58 -9.91
C SER A 35 -11.01 0.57 -9.48
N SER A 36 -12.30 0.45 -9.77
CA SER A 36 -13.28 1.51 -9.53
C SER A 36 -13.10 2.06 -8.11
N PRO A 37 -13.13 3.39 -7.90
CA PRO A 37 -13.18 3.99 -6.55
C PRO A 37 -14.33 3.45 -5.70
N GLU A 38 -15.32 2.80 -6.33
CA GLU A 38 -16.46 2.13 -5.70
C GLU A 38 -16.19 0.65 -5.39
N THR A 39 -14.94 0.27 -5.12
CA THR A 39 -14.69 -1.05 -4.54
C THR A 39 -15.33 -1.01 -3.15
N THR A 40 -16.50 -1.65 -2.99
CA THR A 40 -17.22 -1.68 -1.72
C THR A 40 -16.26 -2.16 -0.64
N ALA A 41 -15.87 -1.24 0.26
CA ALA A 41 -14.94 -1.55 1.32
C ALA A 41 -15.59 -2.59 2.26
N LEU A 42 -14.97 -3.76 2.42
CA LEU A 42 -15.47 -4.80 3.31
C LEU A 42 -15.30 -4.44 4.78
N TYR A 43 -14.38 -3.52 5.07
CA TYR A 43 -14.09 -3.02 6.39
C TYR A 43 -13.53 -1.61 6.35
N GLU A 44 -13.65 -0.92 7.48
CA GLU A 44 -13.00 0.35 7.78
C GLU A 44 -12.15 0.21 9.04
N ILE A 45 -11.05 0.93 9.09
CA ILE A 45 -10.21 1.03 10.29
C ILE A 45 -10.41 2.42 10.88
N ASP A 46 -10.95 2.48 12.09
CA ASP A 46 -11.12 3.71 12.85
C ASP A 46 -9.74 4.26 13.32
N PRO A 47 -9.65 5.56 13.68
CA PRO A 47 -8.41 6.17 14.15
C PRO A 47 -7.82 5.56 15.43
N ASP A 48 -8.64 4.86 16.22
CA ASP A 48 -8.24 4.14 17.42
C ASP A 48 -7.70 2.72 17.13
N GLY A 49 -7.69 2.32 15.86
CA GLY A 49 -7.28 0.98 15.41
C GLY A 49 -8.39 -0.07 15.45
N SER A 50 -9.62 0.31 15.80
CA SER A 50 -10.78 -0.57 15.74
C SER A 50 -11.13 -0.89 14.28
N VAL A 51 -11.48 -2.15 13.99
CA VAL A 51 -11.90 -2.58 12.65
C VAL A 51 -13.41 -2.78 12.63
N LYS A 52 -14.10 -2.02 11.80
CA LYS A 52 -15.53 -2.18 11.52
C LYS A 52 -15.71 -2.97 10.25
N ILE A 53 -16.48 -4.05 10.31
CA ILE A 53 -16.73 -4.94 9.17
C ILE A 53 -18.21 -4.85 8.81
N ASP A 54 -18.50 -4.61 7.52
CA ASP A 54 -19.85 -4.75 6.98
C ASP A 54 -20.10 -6.21 6.60
N TRP A 55 -20.77 -6.94 7.49
CA TRP A 55 -21.01 -8.37 7.29
C TRP A 55 -22.00 -8.67 6.17
N ASP A 56 -22.97 -7.80 5.92
CA ASP A 56 -23.97 -8.01 4.87
C ASP A 56 -23.31 -7.92 3.49
N VAL A 57 -22.39 -6.96 3.32
CA VAL A 57 -21.57 -6.85 2.10
C VAL A 57 -20.66 -8.04 1.95
N VAL A 58 -19.98 -8.49 3.02
CA VAL A 58 -19.09 -9.65 3.00
C VAL A 58 -19.85 -10.92 2.57
N GLU A 59 -21.03 -11.17 3.15
CA GLU A 59 -21.86 -12.33 2.79
C GLU A 59 -22.36 -12.27 1.35
N THR A 60 -22.82 -11.09 0.92
CA THR A 60 -23.29 -10.86 -0.45
C THR A 60 -22.16 -11.08 -1.46
N LEU A 61 -20.96 -10.57 -1.16
CA LEU A 61 -19.82 -10.70 -2.05
C LEU A 61 -19.34 -12.16 -2.14
N ALA A 62 -19.22 -12.85 -1.01
CA ALA A 62 -18.82 -14.26 -1.00
C ALA A 62 -19.83 -15.15 -1.75
N SER A 63 -21.11 -14.83 -1.68
CA SER A 63 -22.18 -15.59 -2.33
C SER A 63 -22.30 -15.29 -3.83
N SER A 64 -22.24 -14.01 -4.21
CA SER A 64 -22.41 -13.57 -5.60
C SER A 64 -21.19 -13.82 -6.47
N LYS A 65 -19.99 -13.84 -5.86
CA LYS A 65 -18.70 -13.90 -6.56
C LYS A 65 -18.54 -12.84 -7.66
N ALA A 66 -19.22 -11.71 -7.51
CA ALA A 66 -19.29 -10.66 -8.52
C ALA A 66 -17.93 -9.98 -8.74
N ASP A 67 -17.14 -9.80 -7.68
CA ASP A 67 -15.77 -9.31 -7.75
C ASP A 67 -14.78 -10.43 -7.45
N ARG A 68 -14.12 -10.93 -8.51
CA ARG A 68 -13.12 -11.99 -8.41
C ARG A 68 -11.91 -11.64 -7.55
N THR A 69 -11.64 -10.34 -7.37
CA THR A 69 -10.52 -9.84 -6.56
C THR A 69 -10.84 -9.92 -5.08
N MET A 70 -12.07 -9.52 -4.71
CA MET A 70 -12.48 -9.39 -3.32
C MET A 70 -13.22 -10.62 -2.79
N SER A 71 -13.74 -11.51 -3.66
CA SER A 71 -14.41 -12.75 -3.26
C SER A 71 -13.55 -13.65 -2.36
N PRO A 72 -12.27 -13.92 -2.67
CA PRO A 72 -11.43 -14.72 -1.78
C PRO A 72 -11.23 -14.09 -0.40
N VAL A 73 -11.17 -12.75 -0.35
CA VAL A 73 -11.05 -12.02 0.92
C VAL A 73 -12.31 -12.19 1.76
N ALA A 74 -13.48 -12.02 1.15
CA ALA A 74 -14.76 -12.23 1.83
C ALA A 74 -14.93 -13.68 2.33
N GLU A 75 -14.54 -14.68 1.53
CA GLU A 75 -14.56 -16.09 1.94
C GLU A 75 -13.67 -16.35 3.17
N VAL A 76 -12.48 -15.75 3.22
CA VAL A 76 -11.58 -15.84 4.39
C VAL A 76 -12.18 -15.15 5.61
N MET A 77 -12.77 -13.95 5.45
CA MET A 77 -13.41 -13.23 6.56
C MET A 77 -14.55 -14.06 7.18
N LEU A 78 -15.39 -14.70 6.35
CA LEU A 78 -16.44 -15.61 6.82
C LEU A 78 -15.86 -16.84 7.50
N ALA A 79 -14.80 -17.45 6.95
CA ALA A 79 -14.14 -18.59 7.58
C ALA A 79 -13.56 -18.24 8.96
N ILE A 80 -13.02 -17.03 9.14
CA ILE A 80 -12.51 -16.54 10.42
C ILE A 80 -13.68 -16.35 11.41
N ARG A 81 -14.75 -15.65 11.00
CA ARG A 81 -15.96 -15.43 11.82
C ARG A 81 -16.54 -16.75 12.31
N ASP A 82 -16.67 -17.71 11.40
CA ASP A 82 -17.25 -19.02 11.67
C ASP A 82 -16.29 -19.98 12.38
N ARG A 83 -15.07 -19.54 12.72
CA ARG A 83 -14.00 -20.36 13.33
C ARG A 83 -13.62 -21.60 12.51
N LYS A 84 -13.79 -21.52 11.19
CA LYS A 84 -13.44 -22.57 10.21
C LYS A 84 -12.05 -22.34 9.59
N TRP A 85 -11.52 -21.13 9.69
CA TRP A 85 -10.20 -20.80 9.15
C TRP A 85 -9.09 -21.61 9.85
N LYS A 86 -8.19 -22.18 9.04
CA LYS A 86 -7.01 -22.90 9.51
C LYS A 86 -5.76 -22.20 8.98
N PRO A 87 -4.78 -21.85 9.83
CA PRO A 87 -3.50 -21.36 9.37
C PRO A 87 -2.84 -22.42 8.47
N MET A 88 -2.36 -22.03 7.30
CA MET A 88 -1.43 -22.87 6.55
C MET A 88 -0.10 -22.86 7.32
N ARG A 89 0.41 -24.05 7.65
CA ARG A 89 1.74 -24.27 8.22
C ARG A 89 2.73 -24.59 7.12
#